data_AF-A0A543P0F9-F1
#
_entry.id   AF-A0A543P0F9-F1
#
_cell.length_a   1.000
_cell.length_b   1.000
_cell.length_c   1.000
_cell.angle_alpha   90.00
_cell.angle_beta   90.00
_cell.angle_gamma   90.00
#
_symmetry.space_group_name_H-M   'P 1'
#
loop_
_entity.id
_entity.type
_entity.pdbx_description
1 polymer ?
#
loop_
_entity_poly.entity_id
_entity_poly.type
_entity_poly.pdbx_seq_one_letter_code
_entity_poly.pdbx_strand_id
1 'polypeptide(L)'
;MGGEAEERCCDPRCMTGAGPTSEHAPDPAEPATPPVSPAVERANRMNAANMVRSLLPLVVICLLIVGWQAFRSSPDVGVRTVDPSSAVQLAAARAGYELLVPTGLDEGYRPTSARTDAGDAGEGDPVTLQIGYLTPEEEFAGFVVSDDRAADPVAAVLDGAEEQGTVELAGRSWARSTTVDGETALWREADGVTVLVSGSASDEELQVMAESVAPYTG
;
A
#
# COMPACT_ATOMS: atom_id res chain seq x y z
N MET A 1 96.19 -1.67 -56.54
CA MET A 1 95.99 -2.48 -57.76
C MET A 1 94.55 -2.97 -57.70
N GLY A 2 93.60 -2.49 -58.48
CA GLY A 2 93.69 -2.15 -59.91
C GLY A 2 93.09 -3.32 -60.70
N GLY A 3 92.06 -3.03 -61.48
CA GLY A 3 91.46 -3.94 -62.45
C GLY A 3 90.02 -4.39 -62.09
N GLU A 4 88.97 -4.28 -62.89
CA GLU A 4 88.55 -3.51 -64.09
C GLU A 4 87.27 -4.22 -64.61
N ALA A 5 86.58 -3.56 -65.55
CA ALA A 5 85.51 -4.04 -66.44
C ALA A 5 84.07 -4.03 -65.85
N GLU A 6 83.14 -3.11 -66.20
CA GLU A 6 82.58 -2.76 -67.54
C GLU A 6 82.23 -4.03 -68.35
N GLU A 7 81.08 -4.25 -68.98
CA GLU A 7 80.06 -3.37 -69.55
C GLU A 7 78.98 -4.28 -70.21
N ARG A 8 77.85 -3.68 -70.64
CA ARG A 8 76.81 -4.16 -71.60
C ARG A 8 75.69 -5.07 -71.07
N CYS A 9 74.45 -5.00 -71.55
CA CYS A 9 73.63 -4.01 -72.27
C CYS A 9 72.24 -4.67 -72.41
N CYS A 10 71.21 -3.90 -72.08
CA CYS A 10 69.94 -3.80 -72.80
C CYS A 10 68.93 -4.98 -72.76
N ASP A 11 67.76 -4.66 -72.18
CA ASP A 11 66.39 -5.22 -72.29
C ASP A 11 66.07 -6.18 -73.47
N PRO A 12 64.99 -7.00 -73.45
CA PRO A 12 63.82 -6.91 -72.56
C PRO A 12 63.22 -8.22 -72.04
N ARG A 13 62.71 -8.20 -70.80
CA ARG A 13 61.49 -8.91 -70.36
C ARG A 13 61.27 -8.74 -68.85
N CYS A 14 60.30 -7.89 -68.56
CA CYS A 14 59.17 -8.17 -67.68
C CYS A 14 59.43 -8.70 -66.25
N MET A 15 59.05 -7.84 -65.30
CA MET A 15 58.18 -8.16 -64.16
C MET A 15 58.74 -9.14 -63.11
N THR A 16 59.24 -8.60 -61.99
CA THR A 16 58.68 -8.78 -60.65
C THR A 16 59.46 -7.87 -59.70
N GLY A 17 58.84 -6.77 -59.28
CA GLY A 17 59.38 -5.89 -58.24
C GLY A 17 59.17 -6.54 -56.88
N ALA A 18 60.27 -6.89 -56.22
CA ALA A 18 60.32 -7.25 -54.82
C ALA A 18 61.21 -6.25 -54.08
N GLY A 19 60.69 -5.70 -52.97
CA GLY A 19 61.41 -4.89 -51.97
C GLY A 19 61.27 -3.37 -52.17
N PRO A 20 60.95 -2.64 -51.09
CA PRO A 20 62.06 -2.26 -50.24
C PRO A 20 61.86 -2.52 -48.74
N THR A 21 63.02 -2.46 -48.08
CA THR A 21 63.34 -2.64 -46.68
C THR A 21 62.66 -1.61 -45.74
N SER A 22 62.38 -1.99 -44.49
CA SER A 22 62.96 -1.36 -43.29
C SER A 22 62.30 -1.90 -42.02
N GLU A 23 63.14 -2.31 -41.08
CA GLU A 23 62.82 -2.71 -39.71
C GLU A 23 62.49 -1.49 -38.83
N HIS A 24 61.50 -1.60 -37.91
CA HIS A 24 61.42 -0.77 -36.70
C HIS A 24 60.57 -1.42 -35.57
N ALA A 25 61.28 -1.97 -34.56
CA ALA A 25 60.98 -2.11 -33.12
C ALA A 25 59.65 -2.74 -32.59
N PRO A 26 59.63 -3.34 -31.38
CA PRO A 26 58.65 -4.36 -30.96
C PRO A 26 57.44 -3.79 -30.20
N ASP A 27 56.24 -4.33 -30.46
CA ASP A 27 55.00 -4.06 -29.70
C ASP A 27 54.73 -5.18 -28.67
N PRO A 28 54.24 -4.89 -27.43
CA PRO A 28 54.07 -5.87 -26.37
C PRO A 28 52.93 -6.84 -26.64
N ALA A 29 53.09 -8.07 -26.13
CA ALA A 29 52.14 -9.16 -26.18
C ALA A 29 50.66 -8.73 -25.93
N GLU A 30 49.82 -8.93 -26.95
CA GLU A 30 48.38 -9.07 -26.76
C GLU A 30 48.10 -10.42 -26.07
N PRO A 31 47.42 -10.46 -24.91
CA PRO A 31 46.95 -11.69 -24.34
C PRO A 31 45.74 -12.19 -25.16
N ALA A 32 45.94 -13.27 -25.91
CA ALA A 32 44.83 -13.99 -26.54
C ALA A 32 43.87 -14.49 -25.45
N THR A 33 42.61 -14.04 -25.49
CA THR A 33 41.54 -14.58 -24.66
C THR A 33 41.27 -16.03 -25.09
N PRO A 34 41.31 -17.02 -24.18
CA PRO A 34 41.07 -18.41 -24.56
C PRO A 34 39.61 -18.59 -25.00
N PRO A 35 39.32 -19.48 -25.98
CA PRO A 35 37.96 -19.79 -26.36
C PRO A 35 37.24 -20.47 -25.18
N VAL A 36 36.10 -19.91 -24.77
CA VAL A 36 35.21 -20.54 -23.81
C VAL A 36 34.86 -21.96 -24.29
N SER A 37 35.24 -22.97 -23.50
CA SER A 37 35.01 -24.37 -23.86
C SER A 37 33.51 -24.69 -23.96
N PRO A 38 33.06 -25.49 -24.95
CA PRO A 38 31.64 -25.83 -25.12
C PRO A 38 31.07 -26.66 -23.96
N ALA A 39 31.94 -27.23 -23.11
CA ALA A 39 31.58 -27.87 -21.85
C ALA A 39 31.15 -26.84 -20.79
N VAL A 40 31.82 -25.68 -20.72
CA VAL A 40 31.49 -24.56 -19.83
C VAL A 40 30.16 -23.92 -20.27
N GLU A 41 29.93 -23.83 -21.58
CA GLU A 41 28.67 -23.30 -22.13
C GLU A 41 27.47 -24.22 -21.88
N ARG A 42 27.64 -25.55 -22.00
CA ARG A 42 26.61 -26.52 -21.60
C ARG A 42 26.37 -26.54 -20.09
N ALA A 43 27.42 -26.48 -19.28
CA ALA A 43 27.31 -26.43 -17.82
C ALA A 43 26.60 -25.15 -17.37
N ASN A 44 26.91 -24.00 -17.97
CA ASN A 44 26.20 -22.74 -17.71
C ASN A 44 24.75 -22.79 -18.18
N ARG A 45 24.46 -23.38 -19.35
CA ARG A 45 23.07 -23.56 -19.81
C ARG A 45 22.29 -24.51 -18.92
N MET A 46 22.92 -25.57 -18.39
CA MET A 46 22.31 -26.49 -17.42
C MET A 46 22.07 -25.80 -16.07
N ASN A 47 23.02 -25.00 -15.58
CA ASN A 47 22.86 -24.20 -14.36
C ASN A 47 21.78 -23.13 -14.51
N ALA A 48 21.77 -22.38 -15.61
CA ALA A 48 20.73 -21.40 -15.89
C ALA A 48 19.36 -22.07 -16.07
N ALA A 49 19.27 -23.20 -16.79
CA ALA A 49 18.03 -23.95 -16.95
C ALA A 49 17.54 -24.57 -15.63
N ASN A 50 18.45 -24.99 -14.74
CA ASN A 50 18.11 -25.51 -13.41
C ASN A 50 17.74 -24.40 -12.43
N MET A 51 18.39 -23.24 -12.50
CA MET A 51 18.02 -22.04 -11.74
C MET A 51 16.65 -21.53 -12.17
N VAL A 52 16.40 -21.41 -13.47
CA VAL A 52 15.08 -21.03 -14.01
C VAL A 52 14.03 -22.08 -13.62
N ARG A 53 14.32 -23.39 -13.71
CA ARG A 53 13.40 -24.44 -13.25
C ARG A 53 13.11 -24.39 -11.75
N SER A 54 14.06 -23.93 -10.92
CA SER A 54 13.87 -23.82 -9.47
C SER A 54 13.17 -22.52 -9.08
N LEU A 55 13.34 -21.46 -9.87
CA LEU A 55 12.70 -20.17 -9.67
C LEU A 55 11.25 -20.15 -10.22
N LEU A 56 10.98 -20.87 -11.31
CA LEU A 56 9.68 -20.89 -11.98
C LEU A 56 8.52 -21.30 -11.03
N PRO A 57 8.62 -22.34 -10.19
CA PRO A 57 7.56 -22.69 -9.24
C PRO A 57 7.32 -21.59 -8.22
N LEU A 58 8.37 -20.95 -7.71
CA LEU A 58 8.27 -19.85 -6.75
C LEU A 58 7.59 -18.64 -7.38
N VAL A 59 7.99 -18.25 -8.60
CA VAL A 59 7.37 -17.14 -9.33
C VAL A 59 5.92 -17.44 -9.64
N VAL A 60 5.58 -18.66 -10.05
CA VAL A 60 4.19 -19.08 -10.28
C VAL A 60 3.39 -19.01 -8.98
N ILE A 61 3.92 -19.49 -7.85
CA ILE A 61 3.26 -19.38 -6.53
C ILE A 61 3.06 -17.92 -6.15
N CYS A 62 4.07 -17.05 -6.32
CA CYS A 62 3.94 -15.62 -6.07
C CYS A 62 2.87 -14.98 -6.97
N LEU A 63 2.84 -15.31 -8.27
CA LEU A 63 1.83 -14.82 -9.21
C LEU A 63 0.43 -15.37 -8.89
N LEU A 64 0.32 -16.59 -8.37
CA LEU A 64 -0.94 -17.15 -7.89
C LEU A 64 -1.39 -16.45 -6.61
N ILE A 65 -0.50 -16.14 -5.67
CA ILE A 65 -0.83 -15.39 -4.46
C ILE A 65 -1.24 -13.96 -4.82
N VAL A 66 -0.47 -13.26 -5.65
CA VAL A 66 -0.78 -11.90 -6.13
C VAL A 66 -2.05 -11.91 -6.96
N GLY A 67 -2.21 -12.89 -7.85
CA GLY A 67 -3.41 -13.06 -8.67
C GLY A 67 -4.64 -13.41 -7.84
N TRP A 68 -4.50 -14.21 -6.79
CA TRP A 68 -5.58 -14.52 -5.85
C TRP A 68 -5.91 -13.33 -4.94
N GLN A 69 -4.91 -12.57 -4.49
CA GLN A 69 -5.10 -11.31 -3.77
C GLN A 69 -5.76 -10.26 -4.67
N ALA A 70 -5.37 -10.17 -5.94
CA ALA A 70 -5.97 -9.30 -6.94
C ALA A 70 -7.37 -9.77 -7.35
N PHE A 71 -7.63 -11.09 -7.38
CA PHE A 71 -8.98 -11.62 -7.64
C PHE A 71 -9.91 -11.40 -6.44
N ARG A 72 -9.39 -11.49 -5.22
CA ARG A 72 -10.12 -11.09 -4.00
C ARG A 72 -10.26 -9.57 -3.87
N SER A 73 -9.43 -8.83 -4.60
CA SER A 73 -9.49 -7.37 -4.74
C SER A 73 -10.02 -7.06 -6.14
N SER A 74 -11.22 -7.55 -6.46
CA SER A 74 -11.82 -7.38 -7.78
C SER A 74 -11.58 -5.96 -8.32
N PRO A 75 -11.13 -5.81 -9.57
CA PRO A 75 -10.81 -4.53 -10.19
C PRO A 75 -12.06 -3.76 -10.67
N ASP A 76 -13.19 -3.91 -9.99
CA ASP A 76 -14.32 -2.99 -10.12
C ASP A 76 -14.11 -1.85 -9.11
N VAL A 77 -14.05 -0.64 -9.64
CA VAL A 77 -13.56 0.58 -9.00
C VAL A 77 -14.48 0.98 -7.85
N GLY A 78 -14.17 0.54 -6.62
CA GLY A 78 -14.95 0.86 -5.43
C GLY A 78 -14.15 0.60 -4.16
N VAL A 79 -14.25 1.50 -3.17
CA VAL A 79 -13.60 1.34 -1.87
C VAL A 79 -14.04 0.03 -1.23
N ARG A 80 -13.09 -0.75 -0.69
CA ARG A 80 -13.38 -2.03 -0.03
C ARG A 80 -14.35 -1.78 1.13
N THR A 81 -15.55 -2.29 1.00
CA THR A 81 -16.52 -2.29 2.09
C THR A 81 -16.34 -3.49 3.00
N VAL A 82 -16.71 -3.33 4.26
CA VAL A 82 -16.70 -4.39 5.26
C VAL A 82 -18.09 -4.53 5.86
N ASP A 83 -18.42 -5.69 6.41
CA ASP A 83 -19.63 -5.86 7.21
C ASP A 83 -19.34 -5.54 8.68
N PRO A 84 -19.91 -4.46 9.26
CA PRO A 84 -19.70 -4.11 10.66
C PRO A 84 -20.46 -5.02 11.64
N SER A 85 -21.39 -5.87 11.17
CA SER A 85 -22.32 -6.62 12.01
C SER A 85 -21.64 -7.44 13.10
N SER A 86 -20.49 -8.07 12.80
CA SER A 86 -19.77 -8.91 13.75
C SER A 86 -19.12 -8.10 14.87
N ALA A 87 -18.56 -6.94 14.55
CA ALA A 87 -17.98 -6.03 15.54
C ALA A 87 -19.08 -5.40 16.42
N VAL A 88 -20.19 -4.98 15.80
CA VAL A 88 -21.35 -4.43 16.52
C VAL A 88 -21.95 -5.45 17.48
N GLN A 89 -22.18 -6.69 17.04
CA GLN A 89 -22.72 -7.75 17.90
C GLN A 89 -21.78 -8.06 19.06
N LEU A 90 -20.47 -8.12 18.80
CA LEU A 90 -19.48 -8.38 19.85
C LEU A 90 -19.43 -7.26 20.88
N ALA A 91 -19.45 -6.00 20.43
CA ALA A 91 -19.52 -4.84 21.30
C ALA A 91 -20.83 -4.85 22.11
N ALA A 92 -21.97 -5.09 21.47
CA ALA A 92 -23.28 -5.15 22.15
C ALA A 92 -23.35 -6.25 23.21
N ALA A 93 -22.67 -7.37 23.00
CA ALA A 93 -22.66 -8.48 23.95
C ALA A 93 -21.76 -8.24 25.17
N ARG A 94 -20.81 -7.30 25.11
CA ARG A 94 -19.81 -7.06 26.17
C ARG A 94 -19.89 -5.68 26.80
N ALA A 95 -20.42 -4.70 26.09
CA ALA A 95 -20.60 -3.35 26.60
C ALA A 95 -21.48 -3.37 27.85
N GLY A 96 -21.03 -2.68 28.90
CA GLY A 96 -21.82 -2.46 30.12
C GLY A 96 -22.90 -1.38 29.97
N TYR A 97 -23.12 -0.89 28.74
CA TYR A 97 -23.97 0.25 28.40
C TYR A 97 -24.86 -0.04 27.18
N GLU A 98 -25.89 0.79 26.96
CA GLU A 98 -26.73 0.69 25.76
C GLU A 98 -25.92 1.08 24.52
N LEU A 99 -25.57 0.10 23.68
CA LEU A 99 -24.78 0.36 22.48
C LEU A 99 -25.57 1.19 21.48
N LEU A 100 -25.02 2.34 21.10
CA LEU A 100 -25.53 3.22 20.06
C LEU A 100 -24.74 2.98 18.78
N VAL A 101 -25.43 2.90 17.63
CA VAL A 101 -24.79 2.75 16.32
C VAL A 101 -25.52 3.56 15.25
N PRO A 102 -24.83 4.01 14.18
CA PRO A 102 -25.48 4.59 13.01
C PRO A 102 -26.43 3.58 12.35
N THR A 103 -27.69 3.96 12.15
CA THR A 103 -28.73 3.10 11.54
C THR A 103 -29.55 3.86 10.51
N GLY A 104 -30.00 3.19 9.45
CA GLY A 104 -30.85 3.83 8.43
C GLY A 104 -30.12 4.87 7.57
N LEU A 105 -28.79 4.80 7.49
CA LEU A 105 -28.02 5.57 6.52
C LEU A 105 -28.33 5.10 5.09
N ASP A 106 -28.28 6.04 4.15
CA ASP A 106 -28.41 5.76 2.73
C ASP A 106 -27.29 4.85 2.23
N GLU A 107 -27.51 4.16 1.10
CA GLU A 107 -26.54 3.23 0.48
C GLU A 107 -25.20 3.88 0.11
N GLY A 108 -25.16 5.22 0.06
CA GLY A 108 -23.93 5.99 -0.16
C GLY A 108 -22.95 5.93 1.02
N TYR A 109 -23.41 5.69 2.25
CA TYR A 109 -22.56 5.51 3.42
C TYR A 109 -22.02 4.08 3.47
N ARG A 110 -20.80 3.90 3.00
CA ARG A 110 -20.18 2.60 2.84
C ARG A 110 -19.22 2.32 4.00
N PRO A 111 -19.49 1.35 4.89
CA PRO A 111 -18.55 1.00 5.96
C PRO A 111 -17.26 0.42 5.35
N THR A 112 -16.13 1.05 5.65
CA THR A 112 -14.79 0.69 5.16
C THR A 112 -13.94 -0.01 6.21
N SER A 113 -14.25 0.19 7.49
CA SER A 113 -13.62 -0.50 8.61
C SER A 113 -14.58 -0.62 9.79
N ALA A 114 -14.44 -1.69 10.57
CA ALA A 114 -15.16 -1.88 11.83
C ALA A 114 -14.23 -2.61 12.81
N ARG A 115 -14.05 -2.04 14.00
CA ARG A 115 -13.16 -2.55 15.04
C ARG A 115 -13.80 -2.38 16.39
N THR A 116 -13.54 -3.32 17.29
CA THR A 116 -13.90 -3.22 18.70
C THR A 116 -12.84 -3.87 19.55
N ASP A 117 -12.58 -3.30 20.72
CA ASP A 117 -11.71 -3.88 21.77
C ASP A 117 -12.45 -4.94 22.59
N ALA A 118 -13.77 -5.08 22.41
CA ALA A 118 -14.59 -6.04 23.13
C ALA A 118 -14.01 -7.46 23.07
N GLY A 119 -13.31 -7.83 22.00
CA GLY A 119 -12.61 -9.11 21.85
C GLY A 119 -11.68 -9.46 23.01
N ASP A 120 -10.97 -8.46 23.53
CA ASP A 120 -9.95 -8.56 24.57
C ASP A 120 -10.46 -8.08 25.94
N ALA A 121 -11.62 -7.43 25.99
CA ALA A 121 -12.25 -6.93 27.21
C ALA A 121 -12.76 -8.07 28.12
N GLY A 122 -12.39 -8.00 29.40
CA GLY A 122 -12.93 -8.78 30.50
C GLY A 122 -14.26 -8.24 31.03
N GLU A 123 -14.78 -8.87 32.08
CA GLU A 123 -16.03 -8.44 32.72
C GLU A 123 -15.82 -7.11 33.44
N GLY A 124 -16.55 -6.08 32.99
CA GLY A 124 -16.47 -4.72 33.55
C GLY A 124 -15.36 -3.85 32.97
N ASP A 125 -14.60 -4.35 31.98
CA ASP A 125 -13.68 -3.53 31.20
C ASP A 125 -14.47 -2.63 30.23
N PRO A 126 -13.96 -1.42 29.92
CA PRO A 126 -14.60 -0.54 28.96
C PRO A 126 -14.63 -1.18 27.57
N VAL A 127 -15.65 -0.82 26.81
CA VAL A 127 -15.83 -1.32 25.44
C VAL A 127 -15.94 -0.16 24.48
N THR A 128 -15.05 -0.16 23.51
CA THR A 128 -15.02 0.77 22.39
C THR A 128 -15.41 0.07 21.10
N LEU A 129 -16.30 0.72 20.33
CA LEU A 129 -16.61 0.34 18.96
C LEU A 129 -16.27 1.51 18.04
N GLN A 130 -15.57 1.19 16.95
CA GLN A 130 -15.18 2.13 15.90
C GLN A 130 -15.67 1.61 14.55
N ILE A 131 -16.30 2.48 13.77
CA ILE A 131 -16.71 2.17 12.40
C ILE A 131 -16.30 3.34 11.51
N GLY A 132 -15.49 3.06 10.49
CA GLY A 132 -15.16 4.04 9.45
C GLY A 132 -16.11 3.87 8.28
N TYR A 133 -16.62 4.97 7.75
CA TYR A 133 -17.45 5.04 6.56
C TYR A 133 -16.79 5.91 5.50
N LEU A 134 -17.11 5.60 4.26
CA LEU A 134 -16.96 6.48 3.13
C LEU A 134 -18.33 7.06 2.80
N THR A 135 -18.43 8.38 2.72
CA THR A 135 -19.69 9.09 2.50
C THR A 135 -20.12 9.08 1.03
N PRO A 136 -21.35 9.50 0.70
CA PRO A 136 -21.77 9.71 -0.68
C PRO A 136 -20.82 10.58 -1.50
N GLU A 137 -20.23 11.62 -0.91
CA GLU A 137 -19.23 12.50 -1.54
C GLU A 137 -17.80 11.91 -1.57
N GLU A 138 -17.63 10.64 -1.21
CA GLU A 138 -16.36 9.92 -1.17
C GLU A 138 -15.34 10.46 -0.14
N GLU A 139 -15.84 11.11 0.91
CA GLU A 139 -15.04 11.60 2.03
C GLU A 139 -15.13 10.66 3.24
N PHE A 140 -14.19 10.79 4.18
CA PHE A 140 -14.14 9.92 5.35
C PHE A 140 -15.05 10.43 6.47
N ALA A 141 -15.84 9.51 7.05
CA ALA A 141 -16.61 9.76 8.26
C ALA A 141 -16.42 8.59 9.24
N GLY A 142 -15.79 8.86 10.37
CA GLY A 142 -15.57 7.92 11.46
C GLY A 142 -16.64 8.04 12.53
N PHE A 143 -17.12 6.90 13.02
CA PHE A 143 -18.00 6.77 14.18
C PHE A 143 -17.25 6.06 15.30
N VAL A 144 -17.32 6.58 16.51
CA VAL A 144 -16.77 5.96 17.72
C VAL A 144 -17.80 6.03 18.85
N VAL A 145 -17.95 4.93 19.58
CA VAL A 145 -18.70 4.88 20.83
C VAL A 145 -17.89 4.16 21.89
N SER A 146 -17.82 4.73 23.09
CA SER A 146 -17.03 4.20 24.22
C SER A 146 -17.60 4.68 25.55
N ASP A 147 -17.57 3.85 26.59
CA ASP A 147 -17.79 4.23 27.99
C ASP A 147 -16.51 4.71 28.70
N ASP A 148 -15.38 4.72 27.99
CA ASP A 148 -14.13 5.34 28.44
C ASP A 148 -13.78 6.55 27.56
N ARG A 149 -13.82 7.74 28.18
CA ARG A 149 -13.48 9.02 27.53
C ARG A 149 -12.00 9.14 27.21
N ALA A 150 -11.15 8.36 27.88
CA ALA A 150 -9.71 8.27 27.65
C ALA A 150 -9.34 7.15 26.67
N ALA A 151 -10.32 6.41 26.12
CA ALA A 151 -10.06 5.42 25.08
C ALA A 151 -9.32 6.08 23.91
N ASP A 152 -8.23 5.43 23.46
CA ASP A 152 -7.36 5.91 22.38
C ASP A 152 -8.12 6.53 21.18
N PRO A 153 -9.18 5.92 20.60
CA PRO A 153 -9.89 6.52 19.47
C PRO A 153 -10.71 7.76 19.80
N VAL A 154 -11.16 7.91 21.05
CA VAL A 154 -11.90 9.10 21.50
C VAL A 154 -10.91 10.22 21.79
N ALA A 155 -9.84 9.90 22.52
CA ALA A 155 -8.76 10.84 22.83
C ALA A 155 -8.07 11.34 21.55
N ALA A 156 -7.82 10.47 20.57
CA ALA A 156 -7.19 10.86 19.30
C ALA A 156 -7.92 11.97 18.54
N VAL A 157 -9.25 12.07 18.71
CA VAL A 157 -10.07 13.08 18.03
C VAL A 157 -10.33 14.29 18.91
N LEU A 158 -10.58 14.07 20.20
CA LEU A 158 -11.05 15.13 21.11
C LEU A 158 -9.94 15.79 21.93
N ASP A 159 -8.77 15.16 22.09
CA ASP A 159 -7.67 15.76 22.83
C ASP A 159 -7.06 16.91 22.01
N GLY A 160 -7.16 18.12 22.54
CA GLY A 160 -6.72 19.33 21.85
C GLY A 160 -7.70 19.85 20.79
N ALA A 161 -8.86 19.22 20.63
CA ALA A 161 -9.93 19.75 19.78
C ALA A 161 -10.48 21.07 20.35
N GLU A 162 -10.75 22.03 19.47
CA GLU A 162 -11.31 23.32 19.83
C GLU A 162 -12.82 23.29 19.73
N GLU A 163 -13.53 23.44 20.85
CA GLU A 163 -14.99 23.48 20.86
C GLU A 163 -15.52 24.74 20.18
N GLN A 164 -16.39 24.56 19.18
CA GLN A 164 -16.98 25.62 18.36
C GLN A 164 -18.44 25.94 18.77
N GLY A 165 -19.03 25.13 19.66
CA GLY A 165 -20.39 25.31 20.16
C GLY A 165 -21.19 24.01 20.13
N THR A 166 -22.51 24.13 20.00
CA THR A 166 -23.45 22.99 20.07
C THR A 166 -24.43 23.03 18.92
N VAL A 167 -24.80 21.87 18.41
CA VAL A 167 -25.81 21.67 17.36
C VAL A 167 -26.85 20.65 17.82
N GLU A 168 -28.12 20.91 17.50
CA GLU A 168 -29.23 20.00 17.81
C GLU A 168 -29.47 19.06 16.63
N LEU A 169 -29.26 17.77 16.83
CA LEU A 169 -29.37 16.72 15.80
C LEU A 169 -30.30 15.61 16.28
N ALA A 170 -31.39 15.39 15.53
CA ALA A 170 -32.44 14.42 15.88
C ALA A 170 -32.93 14.54 17.34
N GLY A 171 -33.10 15.77 17.84
CA GLY A 171 -33.58 16.07 19.20
C GLY A 171 -32.56 15.83 20.32
N ARG A 172 -31.28 15.72 19.97
CA ARG A 172 -30.16 15.52 20.91
C ARG A 172 -29.14 16.63 20.72
N SER A 173 -28.55 17.08 21.82
CA SER A 173 -27.51 18.10 21.81
C SER A 173 -26.15 17.47 21.54
N TRP A 174 -25.46 17.95 20.51
CA TRP A 174 -24.11 17.53 20.13
C TRP A 174 -23.16 18.72 20.23
N ALA A 175 -22.05 18.54 20.93
CA ALA A 175 -20.95 19.48 20.88
C ALA A 175 -20.26 19.37 19.51
N ARG A 176 -19.99 20.52 18.91
CA ARG A 176 -19.19 20.64 17.69
C ARG A 176 -17.80 21.11 18.09
N SER A 177 -16.78 20.45 17.57
CA SER A 177 -15.39 20.80 17.77
C SER A 177 -14.62 20.68 16.46
N THR A 178 -13.50 21.38 16.39
CA THR A 178 -12.53 21.24 15.30
C THR A 178 -11.34 20.46 15.85
N THR A 179 -10.98 19.34 15.23
CA THR A 179 -9.84 18.51 15.67
C THR A 179 -8.52 19.26 15.45
N VAL A 180 -7.44 18.71 16.01
CA VAL A 180 -6.08 19.23 15.81
C VAL A 180 -5.66 19.24 14.33
N ASP A 181 -6.22 18.33 13.53
CA ASP A 181 -5.96 18.19 12.09
C ASP A 181 -6.91 19.08 11.24
N GLY A 182 -7.80 19.84 11.88
CA GLY A 182 -8.74 20.75 11.20
C GLY A 182 -10.02 20.07 10.71
N GLU A 183 -10.28 18.83 11.12
CA GLU A 183 -11.49 18.09 10.79
C GLU A 183 -12.65 18.47 11.71
N THR A 184 -13.89 18.24 11.26
CA THR A 184 -15.05 18.44 12.13
C THR A 184 -15.24 17.22 13.02
N ALA A 185 -15.52 17.47 14.30
CA ALA A 185 -15.92 16.46 15.28
C ALA A 185 -17.25 16.85 15.92
N LEU A 186 -18.23 15.96 15.83
CA LEU A 186 -19.51 16.03 16.51
C LEU A 186 -19.52 14.99 17.61
N TRP A 187 -19.66 15.39 18.86
CA TRP A 187 -19.67 14.45 19.97
C TRP A 187 -20.72 14.78 21.00
N ARG A 188 -21.12 13.77 21.75
CA ARG A 188 -21.99 13.92 22.91
C ARG A 188 -21.63 12.88 23.96
N GLU A 189 -21.90 13.23 25.20
CA GLU A 189 -21.76 12.32 26.33
C GLU A 189 -23.15 12.15 26.97
N ALA A 190 -23.57 10.90 27.14
CA ALA A 190 -24.82 10.54 27.82
C ALA A 190 -24.61 9.28 28.64
N ASP A 191 -25.00 9.32 29.91
CA ASP A 191 -24.90 8.17 30.83
C ASP A 191 -23.49 7.56 30.93
N GLY A 192 -22.45 8.39 30.82
CA GLY A 192 -21.05 7.95 30.84
C GLY A 192 -20.53 7.38 29.52
N VAL A 193 -21.37 7.36 28.47
CA VAL A 193 -21.00 6.91 27.13
C VAL A 193 -20.72 8.13 26.25
N THR A 194 -19.53 8.15 25.65
CA THR A 194 -19.17 9.11 24.61
C THR A 194 -19.54 8.54 23.25
N VAL A 195 -20.31 9.32 22.49
CA VAL A 195 -20.58 9.07 21.07
C VAL A 195 -19.92 10.17 20.27
N LEU A 196 -19.17 9.79 19.24
CA LEU A 196 -18.35 10.68 18.45
C LEU A 196 -18.50 10.34 16.97
N VAL A 197 -18.66 11.38 16.16
CA VAL A 197 -18.63 11.35 14.70
C VAL A 197 -17.62 12.38 14.23
N SER A 198 -16.64 11.99 13.42
CA SER A 198 -15.59 12.91 12.95
C SER A 198 -14.99 12.48 11.62
N GLY A 199 -14.43 13.42 10.87
CA GLY A 199 -13.64 13.11 9.67
C GLY A 199 -13.56 14.26 8.68
N SER A 200 -13.09 13.96 7.48
CA SER A 200 -12.92 14.91 6.39
C SER A 200 -14.21 15.26 5.65
N ALA A 201 -15.26 14.45 5.83
CA ALA A 201 -16.56 14.67 5.23
C ALA A 201 -17.18 16.03 5.60
N SER A 202 -18.11 16.48 4.76
CA SER A 202 -18.80 17.74 4.97
C SER A 202 -19.59 17.74 6.29
N ASP A 203 -19.80 18.92 6.86
CA ASP A 203 -20.55 19.09 8.10
C ASP A 203 -21.96 18.49 7.97
N GLU A 204 -22.57 18.63 6.80
CA GLU A 204 -23.87 18.04 6.47
C GLU A 204 -23.84 16.51 6.49
N GLU A 205 -22.83 15.86 5.89
CA GLU A 205 -22.71 14.40 5.90
C GLU A 205 -22.42 13.83 7.30
N LEU A 206 -21.58 14.52 8.08
CA LEU A 206 -21.32 14.14 9.47
C LEU A 206 -22.57 14.31 10.35
N GLN A 207 -23.37 15.36 10.12
CA GLN A 207 -24.64 15.56 10.82
C GLN A 207 -25.65 14.47 10.49
N VAL A 208 -25.80 14.09 9.21
CA VAL A 208 -26.66 12.95 8.80
C VAL A 208 -26.24 11.68 9.53
N MET A 209 -24.94 11.41 9.64
CA MET A 209 -24.43 10.28 10.41
C MET A 209 -24.79 10.39 11.89
N ALA A 210 -24.57 11.53 12.53
CA ALA A 210 -24.90 11.74 13.94
C ALA A 210 -26.42 11.64 14.23
N GLU A 211 -27.27 12.08 13.31
CA GLU A 211 -28.72 11.94 13.39
C GLU A 211 -29.17 10.48 13.31
N SER A 212 -28.49 9.68 12.49
CA SER A 212 -28.76 8.25 12.29
C SER A 212 -28.43 7.37 13.51
N VAL A 213 -27.70 7.91 14.49
CA VAL A 213 -27.31 7.17 15.70
C VAL A 213 -28.53 6.84 16.55
N ALA A 214 -28.74 5.55 16.75
CA ALA A 214 -29.85 5.01 17.54
C ALA A 214 -29.40 3.79 18.36
N PRO A 215 -30.17 3.39 19.39
CA PRO A 215 -29.93 2.15 20.12
C PRO A 215 -29.88 0.93 19.20
N TYR A 216 -28.84 0.12 19.35
CA TYR A 216 -28.69 -1.10 18.60
C TYR A 216 -29.84 -2.06 18.95
N THR A 217 -30.58 -2.46 17.93
CA THR A 217 -31.64 -3.48 18.04
C THR A 217 -31.18 -4.69 17.24
N GLY A 218 -30.74 -5.74 17.94
CA GLY A 218 -30.24 -6.99 17.35
C GLY A 218 -31.33 -7.96 16.92
#